data_AF-A0A8R7P2H2-F1
#
_entry.id   AF-A0A8R7P2H2-F1
#
_cell.length_a   1.000
_cell.length_b   1.000
_cell.length_c   1.000
_cell.angle_alpha   90.00
_cell.angle_beta   90.00
_cell.angle_gamma   90.00
#
_symmetry.space_group_name_H-M   'P 1'
#
loop_
_entity.id
_entity.type
_entity.pdbx_description
1 polymer ?
#
loop_
_entity_poly.entity_id
_entity_poly.type
_entity_poly.pdbx_seq_one_letter_code
_entity_poly.pdbx_strand_id
1 'polypeptide(L)'
;MEQHVLVALALSFVGGLSTSLGALLVIVNPSPDLKRLGLLQGFAAGLMLSISFLDLAHNALNSIGFLKANLWFFAGVLFFGFVVKFIPEPTFVPTTDASKKKTDDDGSGKDMMKKHRRQVLFSGIITAVGISLHNFPEGMAVFLGSVKGLRVGVNLAIAIALHNIPEGVAVALPLYFATKSKWQAFKYATLSGLAEPLGVFFVAVLFPSNLNPEILEGLLASVGGVMAFLTLHELLPLAFDYAGQKQAVKAVFVGMAVMSARFVDVSAQRTCLYSSEALLLCD
;
A
#
# COMPACT_ATOMS: atom_id res chain seq x y z
N MET A 1 -5.53 26.37 -0.85
CA MET A 1 -5.97 25.09 -0.24
C MET A 1 -6.82 24.27 -1.20
N GLU A 2 -7.89 24.84 -1.77
CA GLU A 2 -8.73 24.14 -2.77
C GLU A 2 -7.93 23.53 -3.92
N GLN A 3 -6.92 24.25 -4.44
CA GLN A 3 -6.03 23.73 -5.47
C GLN A 3 -5.22 22.49 -5.01
N HIS A 4 -4.71 22.47 -3.77
CA HIS A 4 -3.98 21.32 -3.25
C HIS A 4 -4.91 20.12 -3.01
N VAL A 5 -6.13 20.36 -2.54
CA VAL A 5 -7.15 19.33 -2.37
C VAL A 5 -7.49 18.69 -3.71
N LEU A 6 -7.76 19.50 -4.75
CA LEU A 6 -8.14 19.00 -6.07
C LEU A 6 -6.99 18.22 -6.74
N VAL A 7 -5.75 18.71 -6.63
CA VAL A 7 -4.56 18.01 -7.12
C VAL A 7 -4.37 16.69 -6.37
N ALA A 8 -4.43 16.70 -5.04
CA ALA A 8 -4.25 15.49 -4.23
C ALA A 8 -5.35 14.46 -4.49
N LEU A 9 -6.60 14.90 -4.69
CA LEU A 9 -7.71 14.03 -5.09
C LEU A 9 -7.46 13.41 -6.46
N ALA A 10 -7.00 14.19 -7.45
CA ALA A 10 -6.66 13.67 -8.77
C ALA A 10 -5.51 12.64 -8.70
N LEU A 11 -4.45 12.95 -7.97
CA LEU A 11 -3.31 12.05 -7.77
C LEU A 11 -3.72 10.75 -7.06
N SER A 12 -4.51 10.84 -5.99
CA SER A 12 -4.97 9.67 -5.22
C SER A 12 -6.05 8.89 -5.97
N PHE A 13 -6.80 9.53 -6.86
CA PHE A 13 -7.71 8.82 -7.76
C PHE A 13 -6.93 8.00 -8.80
N VAL A 14 -5.83 8.53 -9.33
CA VAL A 14 -4.92 7.78 -10.21
C VAL A 14 -4.29 6.61 -9.46
N GLY A 15 -3.84 6.82 -8.22
CA GLY A 15 -3.37 5.75 -7.34
C GLY A 15 -4.44 4.66 -7.13
N GLY A 16 -5.65 5.03 -6.71
CA GLY A 16 -6.72 4.05 -6.46
C GLY A 16 -7.20 3.32 -7.73
N LEU A 17 -7.14 3.97 -8.90
CA LEU A 17 -7.43 3.32 -10.18
C LEU A 17 -6.37 2.30 -10.56
N SER A 18 -5.12 2.45 -10.12
CA SER A 18 -4.08 1.46 -10.39
C SER A 18 -4.33 0.12 -9.66
N THR A 19 -4.97 0.14 -8.49
CA THR A 19 -5.53 -1.06 -7.82
C THR A 19 -6.59 -1.74 -8.68
N SER A 20 -7.46 -0.93 -9.30
CA SER A 20 -8.46 -1.44 -10.25
C SER A 20 -7.81 -2.02 -11.51
N LEU A 21 -6.72 -1.41 -11.99
CA LEU A 21 -5.95 -1.90 -13.13
C LEU A 21 -5.29 -3.25 -12.82
N GLY A 22 -4.72 -3.41 -11.62
CA GLY A 22 -4.23 -4.69 -11.13
C GLY A 22 -5.32 -5.77 -11.16
N ALA A 23 -6.52 -5.45 -10.69
CA ALA A 23 -7.65 -6.38 -10.73
C ALA A 23 -8.09 -6.75 -12.16
N LEU A 24 -8.00 -5.81 -13.10
CA LEU A 24 -8.30 -6.06 -14.51
C LEU A 24 -7.32 -7.07 -15.13
N LEU A 25 -6.05 -7.08 -14.70
CA LEU A 25 -5.08 -8.08 -15.15
C LEU A 25 -5.51 -9.50 -14.77
N VAL A 26 -6.13 -9.70 -13.61
CA VAL A 26 -6.69 -11.00 -13.18
C VAL A 26 -7.89 -11.41 -14.05
N ILE A 27 -8.72 -10.45 -14.47
CA ILE A 27 -9.87 -10.72 -15.37
C ILE A 27 -9.40 -11.21 -16.73
N VAL A 28 -8.37 -10.58 -17.28
CA VAL A 28 -7.81 -10.88 -18.61
C VAL A 28 -6.95 -12.14 -18.56
N ASN A 29 -6.16 -12.31 -17.51
CA ASN A 29 -5.31 -13.48 -17.28
C ASN A 29 -5.65 -14.14 -15.93
N PRO A 30 -6.58 -15.12 -15.90
CA PRO A 30 -7.06 -15.75 -14.67
C PRO A 30 -6.03 -16.59 -13.91
N SER A 31 -4.83 -16.80 -14.49
CA SER A 31 -3.72 -17.55 -13.89
C SER A 31 -2.43 -16.70 -13.90
N PRO A 32 -2.37 -15.61 -13.12
CA PRO A 32 -1.15 -14.83 -13.00
C PRO A 32 -0.06 -15.67 -12.31
N ASP A 33 1.19 -15.45 -12.70
CA ASP A 33 2.35 -16.08 -12.06
C ASP A 33 2.52 -15.54 -10.63
N LEU A 34 2.03 -16.31 -9.65
CA LEU A 34 2.08 -15.95 -8.22
C LEU A 34 3.50 -15.62 -7.77
N LYS A 35 4.52 -16.29 -8.31
CA LYS A 35 5.91 -16.03 -7.95
C LYS A 35 6.35 -14.63 -8.36
N ARG A 36 5.98 -14.21 -9.58
CA ARG A 36 6.23 -12.82 -10.04
C ARG A 36 5.46 -11.81 -9.20
N LEU A 37 4.23 -12.13 -8.81
CA LEU A 37 3.45 -11.28 -7.92
C LEU A 37 4.13 -11.10 -6.57
N GLY A 38 4.61 -12.18 -5.95
CA GLY A 38 5.36 -12.12 -4.69
C GLY A 38 6.67 -11.33 -4.81
N LEU A 39 7.37 -11.43 -5.95
CA LEU A 39 8.55 -10.61 -6.23
C LEU A 39 8.20 -9.12 -6.35
N LEU A 40 7.13 -8.78 -7.07
CA LEU A 40 6.64 -7.41 -7.19
C LEU A 40 6.19 -6.85 -5.84
N GLN A 41 5.54 -7.68 -5.01
CA GLN A 41 5.13 -7.31 -3.65
C GLN A 41 6.33 -7.06 -2.74
N GLY A 42 7.36 -7.92 -2.81
CA GLY A 42 8.61 -7.71 -2.09
C GLY A 42 9.30 -6.41 -2.52
N PHE A 43 9.37 -6.14 -3.83
CA PHE A 43 9.90 -4.89 -4.37
C PHE A 43 9.12 -3.66 -3.85
N ALA A 44 7.78 -3.71 -3.90
CA ALA A 44 6.91 -2.67 -3.37
C ALA A 44 7.12 -2.44 -1.87
N ALA A 45 7.21 -3.52 -1.07
CA ALA A 45 7.52 -3.42 0.36
C ALA A 45 8.85 -2.70 0.61
N GLY A 46 9.87 -2.94 -0.23
CA GLY A 46 11.14 -2.20 -0.18
C GLY A 46 10.98 -0.70 -0.47
N LEU A 47 10.17 -0.33 -1.47
CA LEU A 47 9.85 1.07 -1.77
C LEU A 47 9.13 1.74 -0.59
N MET A 48 8.10 1.09 -0.05
CA MET A 48 7.25 1.62 1.02
C MET A 48 7.98 1.80 2.35
N LEU A 49 8.84 0.84 2.72
CA LEU A 49 9.72 0.98 3.89
C LEU A 49 10.69 2.14 3.69
N SER A 50 11.24 2.30 2.48
CA SER A 50 12.16 3.40 2.19
C SER A 50 11.46 4.76 2.25
N ILE A 51 10.27 4.91 1.68
CA ILE A 51 9.47 6.13 1.80
C ILE A 51 9.18 6.44 3.27
N SER A 52 8.79 5.42 4.04
CA SER A 52 8.41 5.58 5.44
C SER A 52 9.58 6.06 6.32
N PHE A 53 10.74 5.40 6.21
CA PHE A 53 11.90 5.71 7.06
C PHE A 53 12.79 6.82 6.50
N LEU A 54 13.09 6.80 5.20
CA LEU A 54 14.06 7.71 4.56
C LEU A 54 13.41 9.00 4.06
N ASP A 55 12.09 9.03 3.82
CA ASP A 55 11.36 10.25 3.44
C ASP A 55 10.60 10.82 4.64
N LEU A 56 9.53 10.13 5.05
CA LEU A 56 8.54 10.69 5.97
C LEU A 56 9.11 10.87 7.37
N ALA A 57 9.66 9.81 7.95
CA ALA A 57 10.29 9.88 9.27
C ALA A 57 11.52 10.79 9.26
N HIS A 58 12.41 10.66 8.28
CA HIS A 58 13.62 11.48 8.19
C HIS A 58 13.32 12.97 8.08
N ASN A 59 12.39 13.36 7.19
CA ASN A 59 11.99 14.76 7.07
C ASN A 59 11.38 15.31 8.36
N ALA A 60 10.52 14.53 9.01
CA ALA A 60 9.93 14.96 10.28
C ALA A 60 10.99 15.11 11.38
N LEU A 61 11.96 14.19 11.47
CA LEU A 61 13.07 14.28 12.42
C LEU A 61 13.85 15.59 12.24
N ASN A 62 14.11 15.99 10.99
CA ASN A 62 14.81 17.24 10.67
C ASN A 62 13.96 18.49 10.94
N SER A 63 12.64 18.42 10.75
CA SER A 63 11.75 19.58 10.87
C SER A 63 11.27 19.85 12.30
N ILE A 64 10.89 18.81 13.05
CA ILE A 64 10.25 18.95 14.39
C ILE A 64 11.08 18.35 15.53
N GLY A 65 12.26 17.80 15.21
CA GLY A 65 13.21 17.25 16.16
C GLY A 65 13.00 15.77 16.49
N PHE A 66 14.08 15.13 16.97
CA PHE A 66 14.16 13.68 17.17
C PHE A 66 13.02 13.10 18.02
N LEU A 67 12.76 13.70 19.19
CA LEU A 67 11.77 13.17 20.12
C LEU A 67 10.34 13.27 19.56
N LYS A 68 9.94 14.45 19.09
CA LYS A 68 8.57 14.69 18.61
C LYS A 68 8.26 13.84 17.38
N ALA A 69 9.16 13.79 16.40
CA ALA A 69 8.93 13.00 15.20
C ALA A 69 8.82 11.50 15.48
N ASN A 70 9.66 10.95 16.37
CA ASN A 70 9.54 9.54 16.78
C ASN A 70 8.22 9.29 17.52
N LEU A 71 7.78 10.19 18.41
CA LEU A 71 6.49 10.06 19.08
C LEU A 71 5.34 10.00 18.08
N TRP A 72 5.33 10.88 17.06
CA TRP A 72 4.33 10.84 15.99
C TRP A 72 4.40 9.55 15.16
N PHE A 73 5.60 9.13 14.78
CA PHE A 73 5.81 7.89 14.01
C PHE A 73 5.28 6.67 14.76
N PHE A 74 5.70 6.46 16.01
CA PHE A 74 5.25 5.33 16.80
C PHE A 74 3.80 5.46 17.25
N ALA A 75 3.25 6.67 17.40
CA ALA A 75 1.82 6.87 17.59
C ALA A 75 1.03 6.33 16.38
N GLY A 76 1.50 6.57 15.15
CA GLY A 76 0.94 5.98 13.94
C GLY A 76 0.99 4.45 13.95
N VAL A 77 2.17 3.88 14.26
CA VAL A 77 2.36 2.42 14.39
C VAL A 77 1.37 1.82 15.41
N LEU A 78 1.28 2.40 16.60
CA LEU A 78 0.42 1.90 17.68
C LEU A 78 -1.06 2.06 17.35
N PHE A 79 -1.46 3.20 16.78
CA PHE A 79 -2.82 3.45 16.34
C PHE A 79 -3.26 2.40 15.33
N PHE A 80 -2.48 2.18 14.28
CA PHE A 80 -2.86 1.24 13.25
C PHE A 80 -2.74 -0.21 13.70
N GLY A 81 -1.74 -0.55 14.51
CA GLY A 81 -1.63 -1.85 15.16
C GLY A 81 -2.82 -2.16 16.08
N PHE A 82 -3.44 -1.14 16.68
CA PHE A 82 -4.71 -1.30 17.40
C PHE A 82 -5.90 -1.48 16.45
N VAL A 83 -6.00 -0.70 15.37
CA VAL A 83 -7.06 -0.83 14.36
C VAL A 83 -7.08 -2.24 13.74
N VAL A 84 -5.91 -2.79 13.40
CA VAL A 84 -5.80 -4.11 12.79
C VAL A 84 -6.30 -5.25 13.69
N LYS A 85 -6.27 -5.09 15.02
CA LYS A 85 -6.85 -6.09 15.94
C LYS A 85 -8.37 -6.26 15.79
N PHE A 86 -9.05 -5.27 15.21
CA PHE A 86 -10.49 -5.36 14.92
C PHE A 86 -10.77 -6.00 13.56
N ILE A 87 -9.75 -6.18 12.73
CA ILE A 87 -9.85 -6.88 11.45
C ILE A 87 -9.50 -8.35 11.70
N PRO A 88 -10.40 -9.30 11.37
CA PRO A 88 -10.07 -10.71 11.47
C PRO A 88 -8.91 -11.04 10.54
N GLU A 89 -7.96 -11.88 10.97
CA GLU A 89 -6.91 -12.36 10.08
C GLU A 89 -7.52 -13.24 8.97
N PRO A 90 -7.17 -13.04 7.70
CA PRO A 90 -7.60 -13.92 6.63
C PRO A 90 -6.94 -15.28 6.82
N THR A 91 -7.73 -16.33 7.08
CA THR A 91 -7.21 -17.69 7.05
C THR A 91 -6.89 -18.04 5.60
N PHE A 92 -5.63 -17.86 5.20
CA PHE A 92 -5.14 -18.39 3.93
C PHE A 92 -5.20 -19.91 4.03
N VAL A 93 -6.17 -20.53 3.37
CA VAL A 93 -6.20 -21.99 3.20
C VAL A 93 -5.62 -22.25 1.82
N PRO A 94 -4.36 -22.71 1.70
CA PRO A 94 -3.81 -23.13 0.42
C PRO A 94 -4.71 -24.25 -0.11
N THR A 95 -5.27 -24.05 -1.30
CA THR A 95 -5.97 -25.11 -2.04
C THR A 95 -4.94 -26.10 -2.58
N THR A 96 -4.35 -26.93 -1.71
CA THR A 96 -3.53 -28.07 -2.11
C THR A 96 -4.16 -29.42 -1.79
N ASP A 97 -5.18 -29.49 -0.93
CA ASP A 97 -5.69 -30.78 -0.43
C ASP A 97 -7.13 -31.15 -0.82
N ALA A 98 -7.73 -30.50 -1.82
CA ALA A 98 -9.05 -30.91 -2.32
C ALA A 98 -9.00 -32.09 -3.33
N SER A 99 -7.81 -32.58 -3.70
CA SER A 99 -7.63 -33.50 -4.84
C SER A 99 -7.65 -35.00 -4.48
N LYS A 100 -7.78 -35.42 -3.21
CA LYS A 100 -7.80 -36.85 -2.87
C LYS A 100 -8.69 -37.18 -1.67
N LYS A 101 -10.01 -37.25 -1.90
CA LYS A 101 -10.87 -38.28 -1.30
C LYS A 101 -12.21 -38.31 -2.05
N LYS A 102 -12.28 -39.18 -3.07
CA LYS A 102 -13.56 -39.74 -3.50
C LYS A 102 -13.99 -40.70 -2.41
N THR A 103 -14.96 -40.30 -1.59
CA THR A 103 -15.81 -41.22 -0.85
C THR A 103 -17.23 -40.79 -1.14
N ASP A 104 -17.96 -41.69 -1.77
CA ASP A 104 -19.36 -41.55 -2.16
C ASP A 104 -20.23 -41.35 -0.92
N ASP A 105 -20.78 -40.15 -0.74
CA ASP A 105 -21.94 -39.90 0.11
C ASP A 105 -22.65 -38.61 -0.36
N ASP A 106 -23.81 -38.77 -1.00
CA ASP A 106 -24.50 -37.77 -1.84
C ASP A 106 -25.21 -36.65 -1.03
N GLY A 107 -25.05 -36.65 0.30
CA GLY A 107 -25.58 -35.63 1.21
C GLY A 107 -24.52 -34.66 1.77
N SER A 108 -23.37 -35.17 2.23
CA SER A 108 -22.39 -34.36 2.97
C SER A 108 -21.43 -33.54 2.09
N GLY A 109 -21.22 -33.96 0.83
CA GLY A 109 -20.32 -33.28 -0.11
C GLY A 109 -20.77 -31.87 -0.52
N LYS A 110 -22.08 -31.65 -0.66
CA LYS A 110 -22.64 -30.34 -1.02
C LYS A 110 -22.47 -29.31 0.10
N ASP A 111 -22.60 -29.73 1.36
CA ASP A 111 -22.43 -28.85 2.52
C ASP A 111 -20.96 -28.52 2.78
N MET A 112 -20.06 -29.49 2.61
CA MET A 112 -18.61 -29.25 2.69
C MET A 112 -18.12 -28.29 1.60
N MET A 113 -18.60 -28.43 0.37
CA MET A 113 -18.22 -27.55 -0.75
C MET A 113 -18.79 -26.13 -0.59
N LYS A 114 -20.01 -26.00 -0.06
CA LYS A 114 -20.60 -24.69 0.30
C LYS A 114 -19.82 -24.02 1.45
N LYS A 115 -19.42 -24.78 2.47
CA LYS A 115 -18.63 -24.28 3.61
C LYS A 115 -17.25 -23.79 3.15
N HIS A 116 -16.57 -24.54 2.29
CA HIS A 116 -15.29 -24.14 1.71
C HIS A 116 -15.43 -22.87 0.86
N ARG A 117 -16.41 -22.79 -0.04
CA ARG A 117 -16.66 -21.58 -0.84
C ARG A 117 -16.93 -20.35 0.03
N ARG A 118 -17.69 -20.52 1.12
CA ARG A 118 -17.96 -19.45 2.09
C ARG A 118 -16.69 -18.99 2.81
N GLN A 119 -15.79 -19.90 3.17
CA GLN A 119 -14.50 -19.58 3.79
C GLN A 119 -13.59 -18.80 2.84
N VAL A 120 -13.44 -19.24 1.58
CA VAL A 120 -12.60 -18.51 0.60
C VAL A 120 -13.19 -17.14 0.29
N LEU A 121 -14.53 -17.02 0.19
CA LEU A 121 -15.19 -15.72 0.00
C LEU A 121 -14.97 -14.79 1.20
N PHE A 122 -15.10 -15.31 2.42
CA PHE A 122 -14.85 -14.56 3.64
C PHE A 122 -13.39 -14.08 3.71
N SER A 123 -12.44 -14.95 3.39
CA SER A 123 -11.02 -14.59 3.28
C SER A 123 -10.79 -13.48 2.25
N GLY A 124 -11.39 -13.57 1.06
CA GLY A 124 -11.24 -12.55 0.03
C GLY A 124 -11.85 -11.19 0.42
N ILE A 125 -12.98 -11.19 1.13
CA ILE A 125 -13.59 -9.95 1.66
C ILE A 125 -12.70 -9.35 2.75
N ILE A 126 -12.16 -10.16 3.66
CA ILE A 126 -11.21 -9.70 4.68
C ILE A 126 -9.97 -9.09 4.03
N THR A 127 -9.40 -9.75 3.01
CA THR A 127 -8.27 -9.21 2.25
C THR A 127 -8.61 -7.86 1.63
N ALA A 128 -9.80 -7.71 1.03
CA ALA A 128 -10.24 -6.43 0.49
C ALA A 128 -10.39 -5.34 1.58
N VAL A 129 -10.85 -5.69 2.78
CA VAL A 129 -10.96 -4.76 3.92
C VAL A 129 -9.58 -4.35 4.43
N GLY A 130 -8.66 -5.29 4.64
CA GLY A 130 -7.27 -5.01 5.04
C GLY A 130 -6.59 -4.06 4.05
N ILE A 131 -6.71 -4.36 2.76
CA ILE A 131 -6.15 -3.53 1.69
C ILE A 131 -6.84 -2.16 1.59
N SER A 132 -8.15 -2.07 1.88
CA SER A 132 -8.81 -0.75 1.97
C SER A 132 -8.21 0.10 3.10
N LEU A 133 -7.83 -0.53 4.21
CA LEU A 133 -7.17 0.14 5.33
C LEU A 133 -5.69 0.43 5.04
N HIS A 134 -5.07 -0.23 4.07
CA HIS A 134 -3.74 0.08 3.54
C HIS A 134 -3.75 1.34 2.66
N ASN A 135 -4.70 1.38 1.72
CA ASN A 135 -4.90 2.47 0.76
C ASN A 135 -5.31 3.80 1.43
N PHE A 136 -5.95 3.74 2.60
CA PHE A 136 -6.38 4.95 3.30
C PHE A 136 -5.19 5.84 3.75
N PRO A 137 -4.18 5.34 4.50
CA PRO A 137 -2.94 6.05 4.79
C PRO A 137 -2.20 6.58 3.56
N GLU A 138 -2.24 5.89 2.43
CA GLU A 138 -1.59 6.35 1.18
C GLU A 138 -2.25 7.61 0.64
N GLY A 139 -3.58 7.64 0.62
CA GLY A 139 -4.34 8.84 0.30
C GLY A 139 -3.99 10.01 1.22
N MET A 140 -3.85 9.75 2.53
CA MET A 140 -3.37 10.75 3.49
C MET A 140 -1.96 11.24 3.13
N ALA A 141 -1.05 10.33 2.77
CA ALA A 141 0.33 10.63 2.39
C ALA A 141 0.38 11.53 1.15
N VAL A 142 -0.42 11.23 0.11
CA VAL A 142 -0.51 12.03 -1.12
C VAL A 142 -1.03 13.43 -0.84
N PHE A 143 -2.05 13.58 0.01
CA PHE A 143 -2.55 14.90 0.41
C PHE A 143 -1.51 15.70 1.17
N LEU A 144 -0.95 15.14 2.26
CA LEU A 144 0.04 15.82 3.08
C LEU A 144 1.31 16.15 2.28
N GLY A 145 1.74 15.25 1.40
CA GLY A 145 2.83 15.46 0.45
C GLY A 145 2.53 16.58 -0.55
N SER A 146 1.29 16.67 -1.06
CA SER A 146 0.86 17.74 -1.97
C SER A 146 0.75 19.11 -1.29
N VAL A 147 0.43 19.13 0.01
CA VAL A 147 0.49 20.35 0.84
C VAL A 147 1.94 20.78 1.06
N LYS A 148 2.86 19.83 1.27
CA LYS A 148 4.31 20.10 1.39
C LYS A 148 4.92 20.59 0.08
N GLY A 149 4.45 20.09 -1.05
CA GLY A 149 4.78 20.61 -2.37
C GLY A 149 4.39 19.66 -3.50
N LEU A 150 4.00 20.21 -4.65
CA LEU A 150 3.51 19.44 -5.81
C LEU A 150 4.46 18.31 -6.22
N ARG A 151 5.77 18.59 -6.24
CA ARG A 151 6.79 17.59 -6.59
C ARG A 151 6.82 16.39 -5.64
N VAL A 152 6.63 16.64 -4.33
CA VAL A 152 6.57 15.59 -3.31
C VAL A 152 5.30 14.76 -3.51
N GLY A 153 4.15 15.42 -3.64
CA GLY A 153 2.87 14.75 -3.89
C GLY A 153 2.88 13.88 -5.15
N VAL A 154 3.41 14.37 -6.27
CA VAL A 154 3.52 13.61 -7.53
C VAL A 154 4.46 12.41 -7.38
N ASN A 155 5.62 12.59 -6.73
CA ASN A 155 6.55 11.48 -6.52
C ASN A 155 5.93 10.37 -5.66
N LEU A 156 5.24 10.74 -4.57
CA LEU A 156 4.50 9.80 -3.74
C LEU A 156 3.42 9.10 -4.55
N ALA A 157 2.59 9.84 -5.30
CA ALA A 157 1.51 9.26 -6.10
C ALA A 157 2.01 8.27 -7.17
N ILE A 158 3.16 8.54 -7.81
CA ILE A 158 3.76 7.61 -8.78
C ILE A 158 4.25 6.34 -8.08
N ALA A 159 4.96 6.48 -6.96
CA ALA A 159 5.39 5.33 -6.18
C ALA A 159 4.18 4.50 -5.73
N ILE A 160 3.10 5.21 -5.33
CA ILE A 160 1.87 4.60 -4.86
C ILE A 160 1.17 3.80 -5.95
N ALA A 161 0.93 4.44 -7.09
CA ALA A 161 0.32 3.81 -8.25
C ALA A 161 1.08 2.56 -8.74
N LEU A 162 2.41 2.54 -8.61
CA LEU A 162 3.22 1.39 -9.04
C LEU A 162 3.05 0.18 -8.12
N HIS A 163 2.89 0.36 -6.81
CA HIS A 163 2.65 -0.77 -5.90
C HIS A 163 1.18 -1.21 -5.89
N ASN A 164 0.26 -0.29 -6.18
CA ASN A 164 -1.17 -0.59 -6.19
C ASN A 164 -1.60 -1.53 -7.32
N ILE A 165 -0.82 -1.64 -8.41
CA ILE A 165 -1.05 -2.65 -9.45
C ILE A 165 -0.87 -4.09 -8.90
N PRO A 166 0.29 -4.49 -8.34
CA PRO A 166 0.45 -5.77 -7.65
C PRO A 166 -0.62 -6.02 -6.59
N GLU A 167 -0.94 -5.00 -5.79
CA GLU A 167 -1.93 -5.11 -4.72
C GLU A 167 -3.33 -5.42 -5.25
N GLY A 168 -3.74 -4.74 -6.34
CA GLY A 168 -5.00 -5.02 -7.03
C GLY A 168 -5.12 -6.47 -7.51
N VAL A 169 -4.02 -7.06 -7.98
CA VAL A 169 -3.97 -8.49 -8.34
C VAL A 169 -4.15 -9.36 -7.08
N ALA A 170 -3.49 -9.00 -5.97
CA ALA A 170 -3.56 -9.73 -4.71
C ALA A 170 -4.97 -9.71 -4.09
N VAL A 171 -5.74 -8.63 -4.23
CA VAL A 171 -7.17 -8.59 -3.84
C VAL A 171 -8.04 -9.43 -4.77
N ALA A 172 -7.89 -9.22 -6.08
CA ALA A 172 -8.82 -9.75 -7.07
C ALA A 172 -8.71 -11.27 -7.24
N LEU A 173 -7.51 -11.82 -7.13
CA LEU A 173 -7.27 -13.24 -7.39
C LEU A 173 -8.00 -14.21 -6.43
N PRO A 174 -7.88 -14.10 -5.09
CA PRO A 174 -8.61 -14.97 -4.17
C PRO A 174 -10.13 -14.79 -4.30
N LEU A 175 -10.60 -13.56 -4.50
CA LEU A 175 -12.02 -13.28 -4.73
C LEU A 175 -12.55 -13.89 -6.02
N TYR A 176 -11.77 -13.84 -7.11
CA TYR A 176 -12.12 -14.50 -8.35
C TYR A 176 -12.20 -16.01 -8.16
N PHE A 177 -11.24 -16.63 -7.48
CA PHE A 177 -11.25 -18.07 -7.23
C PHE A 177 -12.41 -18.51 -6.32
N ALA A 178 -12.81 -17.69 -5.36
CA ALA A 178 -13.94 -17.94 -4.46
C ALA A 178 -15.31 -17.77 -5.12
N THR A 179 -15.49 -16.65 -5.83
CA THR A 179 -16.79 -16.24 -6.38
C THR A 179 -17.05 -16.84 -7.76
N LYS A 180 -15.97 -17.11 -8.51
CA LYS A 180 -15.96 -17.36 -9.96
C LYS A 180 -16.52 -16.20 -10.79
N SER A 181 -16.62 -15.00 -10.20
CA SER A 181 -17.15 -13.81 -10.85
C SER A 181 -16.06 -12.77 -11.06
N LYS A 182 -15.72 -12.51 -12.33
CA LYS A 182 -14.77 -11.46 -12.73
C LYS A 182 -15.21 -10.09 -12.23
N TRP A 183 -16.51 -9.80 -12.32
CA TRP A 183 -17.08 -8.53 -11.86
C TRP A 183 -16.97 -8.34 -10.35
N GLN A 184 -17.19 -9.39 -9.55
CA GLN A 184 -17.04 -9.26 -8.10
C GLN A 184 -15.58 -8.99 -7.72
N ALA A 185 -14.63 -9.73 -8.31
CA ALA A 185 -13.20 -9.51 -8.06
C ALA A 185 -12.77 -8.07 -8.37
N PHE A 186 -13.17 -7.54 -9.53
CA PHE A 186 -12.91 -6.15 -9.89
C PHE A 186 -13.60 -5.16 -8.96
N LYS A 187 -14.89 -5.36 -8.68
CA LYS A 187 -15.66 -4.47 -7.80
C LYS A 187 -15.00 -4.31 -6.43
N TYR A 188 -14.62 -5.40 -5.77
CA TYR A 188 -14.00 -5.34 -4.45
C TYR A 188 -12.62 -4.68 -4.49
N ALA A 189 -11.80 -4.96 -5.50
CA ALA A 189 -10.49 -4.30 -5.66
C ALA A 189 -10.61 -2.80 -6.00
N THR A 190 -11.61 -2.41 -6.78
CA THR A 190 -11.92 -1.00 -7.02
C THR A 190 -12.42 -0.32 -5.75
N LEU A 191 -13.31 -0.97 -5.00
CA LEU A 191 -13.80 -0.43 -3.72
C LEU A 191 -12.65 -0.23 -2.72
N SER A 192 -11.66 -1.13 -2.68
CA SER A 192 -10.49 -0.93 -1.83
C SER A 192 -9.58 0.19 -2.34
N GLY A 193 -9.41 0.35 -3.65
CA GLY A 193 -8.66 1.47 -4.23
C GLY A 193 -9.30 2.83 -3.96
N LEU A 194 -10.63 2.90 -3.85
CA LEU A 194 -11.33 4.14 -3.48
C LEU A 194 -11.05 4.61 -2.04
N ALA A 195 -10.39 3.81 -1.21
CA ALA A 195 -9.96 4.26 0.11
C ALA A 195 -8.87 5.35 0.05
N GLU A 196 -8.07 5.42 -1.01
CA GLU A 196 -7.09 6.49 -1.23
C GLU A 196 -7.73 7.90 -1.32
N PRO A 197 -8.66 8.18 -2.25
CA PRO A 197 -9.31 9.49 -2.29
C PRO A 197 -10.13 9.78 -1.02
N LEU A 198 -10.62 8.75 -0.31
CA LEU A 198 -11.24 8.92 1.00
C LEU A 198 -10.23 9.38 2.07
N GLY A 199 -8.98 8.89 2.03
CA GLY A 199 -7.89 9.37 2.87
C GLY A 199 -7.58 10.86 2.65
N VAL A 200 -7.56 11.30 1.39
CA VAL A 200 -7.43 12.73 1.05
C VAL A 200 -8.57 13.55 1.65
N PHE A 201 -9.81 13.11 1.40
CA PHE A 201 -11.00 13.79 1.89
C PHE A 201 -11.00 13.89 3.41
N PHE A 202 -10.63 12.82 4.10
CA PHE A 202 -10.55 12.80 5.56
C PHE A 202 -9.60 13.86 6.11
N VAL A 203 -8.37 13.95 5.58
CA VAL A 203 -7.40 14.95 6.05
C VAL A 203 -7.83 16.36 5.67
N ALA A 204 -8.39 16.55 4.46
CA ALA A 204 -8.88 17.85 4.01
C ALA A 204 -10.04 18.39 4.88
N VAL A 205 -10.94 17.53 5.33
CA VAL A 205 -12.05 17.90 6.22
C VAL A 205 -11.58 18.14 7.65
N LEU A 206 -10.66 17.32 8.16
CA LEU A 206 -10.16 17.45 9.53
C LEU A 206 -9.23 18.66 9.70
N PHE A 207 -8.54 19.06 8.63
CA PHE A 207 -7.61 20.19 8.62
C PHE A 207 -7.92 21.18 7.48
N PRO A 208 -9.06 21.89 7.55
CA PRO A 208 -9.54 22.75 6.48
C PRO A 208 -8.85 24.13 6.43
N SER A 209 -8.07 24.49 7.46
CA SER A 209 -7.30 25.75 7.58
C SER A 209 -5.80 25.43 7.56
N ASN A 210 -4.95 26.39 7.15
CA ASN A 210 -3.51 26.20 6.96
C ASN A 210 -2.90 25.32 8.07
N LEU A 211 -2.51 24.09 7.69
CA LEU A 211 -1.88 23.14 8.59
C LEU A 211 -0.63 23.78 9.21
N ASN A 212 -0.57 23.81 10.53
CA ASN A 212 0.65 24.21 11.22
C ASN A 212 1.80 23.30 10.71
N PRO A 213 2.95 23.85 10.29
CA PRO A 213 4.08 23.06 9.79
C PRO A 213 4.51 21.92 10.72
N GLU A 214 4.44 22.14 12.04
CA GLU A 214 4.76 21.10 13.03
C GLU A 214 3.75 19.96 13.01
N ILE A 215 2.45 20.26 12.89
CA ILE A 215 1.38 19.26 12.77
C ILE A 215 1.48 18.53 11.44
N LEU A 216 1.79 19.23 10.34
CA LEU A 216 1.97 18.62 9.02
C LEU A 216 3.07 17.55 9.04
N GLU A 217 4.25 17.89 9.56
CA GLU A 217 5.37 16.93 9.66
C GLU A 217 5.09 15.82 10.68
N GLY A 218 4.36 16.12 11.76
CA GLY A 218 3.86 15.10 12.70
C GLY A 218 2.90 14.11 12.05
N LEU A 219 1.94 14.59 11.25
CA LEU A 219 1.02 13.73 10.49
C LEU A 219 1.76 12.89 9.45
N LEU A 220 2.73 13.47 8.73
CA LEU A 220 3.59 12.72 7.79
C LEU A 220 4.39 11.63 8.50
N ALA A 221 4.98 11.92 9.67
CA ALA A 221 5.67 10.92 10.47
C ALA A 221 4.73 9.79 10.92
N SER A 222 3.53 10.14 11.38
CA SER A 222 2.50 9.17 11.76
C SER A 222 2.11 8.27 10.60
N VAL A 223 1.84 8.85 9.42
CA VAL A 223 1.54 8.09 8.19
C VAL A 223 2.71 7.18 7.80
N GLY A 224 3.96 7.65 7.90
CA GLY A 224 5.14 6.81 7.70
C GLY A 224 5.21 5.63 8.69
N GLY A 225 4.84 5.84 9.95
CA GLY A 225 4.72 4.76 10.94
C GLY A 225 3.65 3.74 10.58
N VAL A 226 2.49 4.21 10.16
CA VAL A 226 1.38 3.36 9.69
C VAL A 226 1.81 2.51 8.48
N MET A 227 2.41 3.14 7.47
CA MET A 227 2.88 2.46 6.25
C MET A 227 4.00 1.45 6.55
N ALA A 228 4.92 1.77 7.47
CA ALA A 228 5.95 0.83 7.91
C ALA A 228 5.35 -0.40 8.61
N PHE A 229 4.39 -0.19 9.52
CA PHE A 229 3.68 -1.28 10.19
C PHE A 229 2.97 -2.19 9.17
N LEU A 230 2.16 -1.59 8.29
CA LEU A 230 1.42 -2.29 7.25
C LEU A 230 2.33 -3.11 6.32
N THR A 231 3.45 -2.51 5.92
CA THR A 231 4.41 -3.18 5.03
C THR A 231 4.99 -4.43 5.69
N LEU A 232 5.31 -4.37 6.98
CA LEU A 232 5.86 -5.49 7.73
C LEU A 232 4.80 -6.54 8.10
N HIS A 233 3.57 -6.10 8.38
CA HIS A 233 2.49 -6.96 8.84
C HIS A 233 1.77 -7.68 7.68
N GLU A 234 1.67 -7.05 6.52
CA GLU A 234 0.84 -7.56 5.41
C GLU A 234 1.65 -7.80 4.13
N LEU A 235 2.34 -6.78 3.61
CA LEU A 235 3.00 -6.88 2.30
C LEU A 235 4.16 -7.89 2.31
N LEU A 236 5.01 -7.83 3.34
CA LEU A 236 6.19 -8.68 3.46
C LEU A 236 5.83 -10.17 3.67
N PRO A 237 4.91 -10.53 4.58
CA PRO A 237 4.41 -11.91 4.67
C PRO A 237 3.81 -12.41 3.36
N LEU A 238 3.01 -11.60 2.68
CA LEU A 238 2.42 -11.98 1.39
C LEU A 238 3.49 -12.24 0.30
N ALA A 239 4.55 -11.44 0.29
CA ALA A 239 5.69 -11.67 -0.60
C ALA A 239 6.40 -13.00 -0.27
N PHE A 240 6.50 -13.36 1.01
CA PHE A 240 7.07 -14.63 1.45
C PHE A 240 6.22 -15.81 1.03
N ASP A 241 4.89 -15.71 1.17
CA ASP A 241 3.96 -16.77 0.80
C ASP A 241 3.97 -17.05 -0.72
N TYR A 242 4.13 -16.01 -1.54
CA TYR A 242 4.07 -16.15 -3.00
C TYR A 242 5.41 -16.43 -3.69
N ALA A 243 6.50 -15.77 -3.29
CA ALA A 243 7.81 -15.90 -3.94
C ALA A 243 8.85 -16.70 -3.12
N GLY A 244 8.54 -16.98 -1.86
CA GLY A 244 9.48 -17.56 -0.91
C GLY A 244 10.43 -16.51 -0.33
N GLN A 245 10.78 -16.69 0.94
CA GLN A 245 11.56 -15.73 1.74
C GLN A 245 12.85 -15.25 1.05
N LYS A 246 13.66 -16.17 0.51
CA LYS A 246 14.94 -15.82 -0.14
C LYS A 246 14.76 -14.86 -1.33
N GLN A 247 13.70 -15.04 -2.12
CA GLN A 247 13.49 -14.23 -3.32
C GLN A 247 12.81 -12.90 -2.98
N ALA A 248 11.83 -12.94 -2.07
CA ALA A 248 11.16 -11.77 -1.57
C ALA A 248 12.14 -10.80 -0.89
N VAL A 249 13.04 -11.28 -0.02
CA VAL A 249 14.07 -10.43 0.62
C VAL A 249 14.97 -9.76 -0.41
N LYS A 250 15.40 -10.48 -1.46
CA LYS A 250 16.16 -9.87 -2.56
C LYS A 250 15.37 -8.76 -3.24
N ALA A 251 14.09 -8.99 -3.53
CA ALA A 251 13.23 -7.99 -4.15
C ALA A 251 13.03 -6.75 -3.24
N VAL A 252 12.87 -6.94 -1.93
CA VAL A 252 12.81 -5.85 -0.93
C VAL A 252 14.06 -4.99 -1.01
N PHE A 253 15.25 -5.59 -0.94
CA PHE A 253 16.49 -4.81 -1.02
C PHE A 253 16.69 -4.13 -2.38
N VAL A 254 16.23 -4.73 -3.47
CA VAL A 254 16.23 -4.06 -4.79
C VAL A 254 15.29 -2.86 -4.78
N GLY A 255 14.09 -2.97 -4.20
CA GLY A 255 13.17 -1.84 -4.02
C GLY A 255 13.80 -0.73 -3.18
N MET A 256 14.42 -1.08 -2.06
CA MET A 256 15.13 -0.11 -1.22
C MET A 256 16.28 0.59 -1.95
N ALA A 257 17.06 -0.14 -2.73
CA ALA A 257 18.16 0.42 -3.52
C ALA A 257 17.64 1.38 -4.59
N VAL A 258 16.56 1.03 -5.30
CA VAL A 258 15.93 1.90 -6.30
C VAL A 258 15.41 3.18 -5.67
N MET A 259 14.70 3.08 -4.53
CA MET A 259 14.22 4.29 -3.83
C MET A 259 15.38 5.16 -3.34
N SER A 260 16.42 4.54 -2.79
CA SER A 260 17.59 5.26 -2.27
C SER A 260 18.35 6.00 -3.38
N ALA A 261 18.51 5.40 -4.57
CA ALA A 261 19.12 6.06 -5.72
C ALA A 261 18.34 7.31 -6.16
N ARG A 262 17.00 7.23 -6.17
CA ARG A 262 16.13 8.37 -6.48
C ARG A 262 16.21 9.46 -5.41
N PHE A 263 16.42 9.08 -4.16
CA PHE A 263 16.66 9.99 -3.06
C PHE A 263 17.95 10.81 -3.24
N VAL A 264 19.02 10.16 -3.69
CA VAL A 264 20.30 10.82 -3.98
C VAL A 264 20.12 11.86 -5.08
N ASP A 265 19.44 11.53 -6.20
CA ASP A 265 19.17 12.49 -7.28
C ASP A 265 18.36 13.71 -6.81
N VAL A 266 17.35 13.50 -5.96
CA VAL A 266 16.49 14.58 -5.45
C VAL A 266 17.24 15.45 -4.43
N SER A 267 18.08 14.84 -3.58
CA SER A 267 18.91 15.56 -2.61
C SER A 267 20.02 16.36 -3.30
N ALA A 268 20.69 15.79 -4.31
CA ALA A 268 21.68 16.47 -5.15
C ALA A 268 21.10 17.70 -5.85
N GLN A 269 19.89 17.58 -6.42
CA GLN A 269 19.20 18.74 -7.01
C GLN A 269 18.83 19.81 -5.98
N ARG A 270 18.48 19.42 -4.74
CA ARG A 270 18.13 20.37 -3.67
C ARG A 270 19.37 21.13 -3.19
N THR A 271 20.53 20.46 -3.11
CA THR A 271 21.81 21.09 -2.77
C THR A 271 22.29 22.03 -3.89
N CYS A 272 22.13 21.65 -5.17
CA CYS A 272 22.44 22.54 -6.31
C CYS A 272 21.57 23.79 -6.38
N LEU A 273 20.31 23.73 -5.92
CA LEU A 273 19.41 24.90 -5.89
C LEU A 273 19.70 25.88 -4.75
N TYR A 274 20.40 25.44 -3.69
CA TYR A 274 20.70 26.28 -2.51
C TYR A 274 22.18 26.67 -2.39
N SER A 275 23.06 26.13 -3.22
CA SER A 275 24.46 26.55 -3.31
C SER A 275 24.66 27.42 -4.56
N SER A 276 24.84 28.72 -4.36
CA SER A 276 25.23 29.67 -5.42
C SER A 276 26.61 29.38 -6.03
N GLU A 277 27.36 28.41 -5.50
CA GLU A 277 28.72 28.06 -5.93
C GLU A 277 28.83 26.72 -6.69
N ALA A 278 27.75 25.94 -6.81
CA ALA A 278 27.79 24.60 -7.42
C ALA A 278 27.51 24.56 -8.94
N LEU A 279 27.57 25.70 -9.63
CA LEU A 279 27.33 25.79 -11.08
C LEU A 279 28.49 25.21 -11.94
N LEU A 280 29.59 24.78 -11.33
CA LEU A 280 30.78 24.24 -12.00
C LEU A 280 30.92 22.71 -11.96
N LEU A 281 29.99 22.00 -11.30
CA LEU A 281 30.03 20.52 -11.17
C LEU A 281 28.80 19.82 -11.76
N CYS A 282 27.93 20.56 -12.45
CA CYS A 282 26.74 20.03 -13.13
C CYS A 282 26.83 20.16 -14.66
N ASP A 283 27.98 19.80 -15.24
CA ASP A 283 28.11 19.39 -16.64
C ASP A 283 28.47 17.89 -16.71
#